data_AF-A0AAE6W3Y2-F1
#
_entry.id   AF-A0AAE6W3Y2-F1
#
_cell.length_a   1.000
_cell.length_b   1.000
_cell.length_c   1.000
_cell.angle_alpha   90.00
_cell.angle_beta   90.00
_cell.angle_gamma   90.00
#
_symmetry.space_group_name_H-M   'P 1'
#
loop_
_entity.id
_entity.type
_entity.pdbx_description
1 polymer ?
#
loop_
_entity_poly.entity_id
_entity_poly.type
_entity_poly.pdbx_seq_one_letter_code
_entity_poly.pdbx_strand_id
1 'polypeptide(L)'
;MTTIALATAVRQDAGALLGAYEAGQWVPEQAERELAEGLAMGQWTGPYFRASLCGVPPAVRSGRLIDQLAPAIKVLDQADVDQDVVRRLRLLIDAITPDL
;
A
#
# COMPACT_ATOMS: atom_id res chain seq x y z
N MET A 1 -5.95 -17.47 13.91
CA MET A 1 -4.46 -17.40 13.88
C MET A 1 -3.89 -16.81 12.59
N THR A 2 -4.63 -16.78 11.47
CA THR A 2 -4.15 -16.32 10.15
C THR A 2 -3.98 -14.79 10.03
N THR A 3 -4.70 -14.03 10.84
CA THR A 3 -4.85 -12.57 10.78
C THR A 3 -3.58 -11.80 11.18
N ILE A 4 -2.94 -12.20 12.27
CA ILE A 4 -1.72 -11.55 12.80
C ILE A 4 -0.51 -11.81 11.89
N ALA A 5 -0.44 -13.01 11.33
CA ALA A 5 0.60 -13.36 10.36
C ALA A 5 0.48 -12.53 9.07
N LEU A 6 -0.74 -12.32 8.56
CA LEU A 6 -0.99 -11.47 7.39
C LEU A 6 -0.64 -10.01 7.68
N ALA A 7 -1.07 -9.47 8.82
CA ALA A 7 -0.74 -8.10 9.25
C ALA A 7 0.78 -7.90 9.36
N THR A 8 1.49 -8.89 9.92
CA THR A 8 2.95 -8.88 10.03
C THR A 8 3.63 -8.95 8.66
N ALA A 9 3.16 -9.81 7.76
CA ALA A 9 3.68 -9.91 6.40
C ALA A 9 3.52 -8.59 5.65
N VAL A 10 2.30 -8.01 5.64
CA VAL A 10 2.04 -6.70 5.02
C VAL A 10 2.97 -5.61 5.59
N ARG A 11 3.21 -5.61 6.90
CA ARG A 11 4.14 -4.67 7.55
C ARG A 11 5.58 -4.84 7.06
N GLN A 12 6.05 -6.09 6.98
CA GLN A 12 7.40 -6.42 6.54
C GLN A 12 7.60 -6.11 5.06
N ASP A 13 6.64 -6.48 4.22
CA ASP A 13 6.68 -6.25 2.77
C ASP A 13 6.61 -4.74 2.47
N ALA A 14 5.80 -3.97 3.20
CA ALA A 14 5.77 -2.51 3.08
C ALA A 14 7.14 -1.90 3.43
N GLY A 15 7.78 -2.42 4.49
CA GLY A 15 9.11 -1.99 4.89
C GLY A 15 10.20 -2.36 3.88
N ALA A 16 10.12 -3.54 3.29
CA ALA A 16 11.05 -3.98 2.26
C ALA A 16 10.89 -3.17 0.96
N LEU A 17 9.65 -2.89 0.56
CA LEU A 17 9.35 -2.10 -0.63
C LEU A 17 9.80 -0.63 -0.45
N LEU A 18 9.59 -0.05 0.73
CA LEU A 18 10.11 1.27 1.08
C LEU A 18 11.65 1.29 1.01
N GLY A 19 12.33 0.29 1.59
CA GLY A 19 13.79 0.20 1.51
C GLY A 19 14.30 0.04 0.07
N ALA A 20 13.57 -0.70 -0.77
CA ALA A 20 13.90 -0.84 -2.18
C ALA A 20 13.72 0.49 -2.96
N TYR A 21 12.71 1.29 -2.59
CA TYR A 21 12.53 2.64 -3.14
C TYR A 21 13.67 3.58 -2.73
N GLU A 22 13.99 3.64 -1.43
CA GLU A 22 15.05 4.49 -0.89
C GLU A 22 16.44 4.12 -1.46
N ALA A 23 16.67 2.83 -1.73
CA ALA A 23 17.89 2.34 -2.36
C ALA A 23 17.91 2.52 -3.90
N GLY A 24 16.84 3.04 -4.51
CA GLY A 24 16.70 3.21 -5.96
C GLY A 24 16.57 1.89 -6.74
N GLN A 25 16.32 0.77 -6.05
CA GLN A 25 16.17 -0.56 -6.64
C GLN A 25 14.77 -0.81 -7.19
N TRP A 26 13.80 -0.04 -6.73
CA TRP A 26 12.45 0.02 -7.26
C TRP A 26 12.08 1.47 -7.50
N VAL A 27 11.53 1.74 -8.68
CA VAL A 27 10.98 3.04 -9.05
C VAL A 27 9.52 2.81 -9.41
N PRO A 28 8.56 3.45 -8.71
CA PRO A 28 7.15 3.31 -9.04
C PRO A 28 6.88 3.90 -10.42
N GLU A 29 6.07 3.21 -11.20
CA GLU A 29 5.56 3.75 -12.45
C GLU A 29 4.68 4.97 -12.20
N GLN A 30 4.51 5.84 -13.21
CA GLN A 30 3.69 7.05 -13.09
C GLN A 30 2.28 6.73 -12.57
N ALA A 31 1.67 5.65 -13.06
CA ALA A 31 0.34 5.26 -12.64
C ALA A 31 0.29 4.63 -11.22
N GLU A 32 1.39 4.04 -10.73
CA GLU A 32 1.51 3.63 -9.33
C GLU A 32 1.61 4.86 -8.41
N ARG A 33 2.29 5.92 -8.85
CA ARG A 33 2.34 7.20 -8.10
C ARG A 33 0.98 7.87 -8.04
N GLU A 34 0.27 7.99 -9.16
CA GLU A 34 -1.07 8.58 -9.18
C GLU A 34 -2.04 7.81 -8.26
N LEU A 35 -1.95 6.48 -8.24
CA LEU A 35 -2.68 5.65 -7.27
C LEU A 35 -2.28 5.98 -5.83
N ALA A 36 -0.98 6.06 -5.55
CA ALA A 36 -0.45 6.38 -4.24
C ALA A 36 -0.90 7.77 -3.75
N GLU A 37 -0.92 8.77 -4.64
CA GLU A 37 -1.39 10.13 -4.33
C GLU A 37 -2.87 10.12 -3.93
N GLY A 38 -3.69 9.39 -4.69
CA GLY A 38 -5.10 9.20 -4.35
C GLY A 38 -5.32 8.45 -3.03
N LEU A 39 -4.40 7.57 -2.64
CA LEU A 39 -4.43 6.89 -1.34
C LEU A 39 -3.94 7.80 -0.20
N ALA A 40 -2.93 8.65 -0.43
CA ALA A 40 -2.38 9.58 0.55
C ALA A 40 -3.44 10.59 1.04
N MET A 41 -4.24 11.11 0.10
CA MET A 41 -5.36 12.02 0.39
C MET A 41 -6.62 11.32 0.90
N GLY A 42 -6.65 9.99 0.81
CA GLY A 42 -7.84 9.18 1.01
C GLY A 42 -8.06 8.67 2.42
N GLN A 43 -9.09 7.83 2.57
CA GLN A 43 -9.34 7.11 3.81
C GLN A 43 -8.51 5.82 3.88
N TRP A 44 -7.90 5.58 5.03
CA TRP A 44 -7.11 4.37 5.31
C TRP A 44 -8.01 3.22 5.74
N THR A 45 -8.94 2.84 4.86
CA THR A 45 -9.94 1.79 5.11
C THR A 45 -9.94 0.77 3.98
N GLY A 46 -10.29 -0.49 4.30
CA GLY A 46 -10.36 -1.56 3.30
C GLY A 46 -11.32 -1.27 2.13
N PRO A 47 -12.51 -0.68 2.36
CA PRO A 47 -13.42 -0.30 1.27
C PRO A 47 -12.85 0.78 0.35
N TYR A 48 -12.16 1.80 0.90
CA TYR A 48 -11.53 2.83 0.09
C TYR A 48 -10.42 2.25 -0.78
N PHE A 49 -9.54 1.44 -0.20
CA PHE A 49 -8.45 0.77 -0.94
C PHE A 49 -8.99 -0.16 -2.03
N ARG A 50 -10.07 -0.92 -1.74
CA ARG A 50 -10.73 -1.78 -2.73
C ARG A 50 -11.31 -0.95 -3.89
N ALA A 51 -11.94 0.18 -3.59
CA ALA A 51 -12.48 1.08 -4.62
C ALA A 51 -11.35 1.66 -5.49
N SER A 52 -10.26 2.12 -4.86
CA SER A 52 -9.08 2.63 -5.55
C SER A 52 -8.49 1.56 -6.48
N LEU A 53 -8.27 0.32 -6.01
CA LEU A 53 -7.74 -0.77 -6.84
C LEU A 53 -8.68 -1.18 -7.99
N CYS A 54 -10.00 -1.09 -7.79
CA CYS A 54 -10.97 -1.39 -8.84
C CYS A 54 -10.87 -0.40 -10.02
N GLY A 55 -10.58 0.87 -9.73
CA GLY A 55 -10.39 1.92 -10.72
C GLY A 55 -9.05 1.88 -11.46
N VAL A 56 -8.12 1.01 -11.06
CA VAL A 56 -6.77 0.99 -11.64
C VAL A 56 -6.75 0.37 -13.05
N PRO A 57 -6.09 1.02 -14.03
CA PRO A 57 -5.95 0.50 -15.38
C PRO A 57 -5.14 -0.81 -15.42
N PRO A 58 -5.41 -1.70 -16.40
CA PRO A 58 -4.80 -3.04 -16.47
C PRO A 58 -3.26 -3.03 -16.47
N ALA A 59 -2.65 -1.98 -17.02
CA ALA A 59 -1.19 -1.83 -17.08
C ALA A 59 -0.53 -1.84 -15.69
N VAL A 60 -1.21 -1.28 -14.68
CA VAL A 60 -0.66 -1.11 -13.31
C VAL A 60 -0.99 -2.30 -12.42
N ARG A 61 -1.93 -3.18 -12.84
CA ARG A 61 -2.38 -4.33 -12.05
C ARG A 61 -1.28 -5.35 -11.74
N SER A 62 -0.16 -5.28 -12.46
CA SER A 62 1.03 -6.12 -12.22
C SER A 62 2.16 -5.36 -11.50
N GLY A 63 1.87 -4.14 -11.01
CA GLY A 63 2.82 -3.30 -10.30
C GLY A 63 3.08 -3.80 -8.88
N ARG A 64 4.31 -3.63 -8.41
CA ARG A 64 4.73 -4.07 -7.06
C ARG A 64 3.94 -3.37 -5.96
N LEU A 65 3.49 -2.13 -6.19
CA LEU A 65 2.64 -1.43 -5.23
C LEU A 65 1.28 -2.14 -5.09
N ILE A 66 0.72 -2.66 -6.18
CA ILE A 66 -0.60 -3.31 -6.17
C ILE A 66 -0.54 -4.67 -5.49
N ASP A 67 0.52 -5.43 -5.78
CA ASP A 67 0.80 -6.69 -5.07
C ASP A 67 0.89 -6.46 -3.55
N GLN A 68 1.39 -5.30 -3.13
CA GLN A 68 1.44 -4.91 -1.72
C GLN A 68 0.09 -4.43 -1.16
N LEU A 69 -0.72 -3.71 -1.95
CA LEU A 69 -2.01 -3.18 -1.52
C LEU A 69 -3.12 -4.25 -1.44
N ALA A 70 -3.06 -5.28 -2.29
CA ALA A 70 -4.03 -6.37 -2.31
C ALA A 70 -4.17 -7.12 -0.96
N PRO A 71 -3.07 -7.56 -0.29
CA PRO A 71 -3.15 -8.13 1.05
C PRO A 71 -3.46 -7.08 2.12
N ALA A 72 -3.06 -5.81 1.93
CA ALA A 72 -3.36 -4.73 2.86
C ALA A 72 -4.87 -4.48 3.01
N ILE A 73 -5.67 -4.60 1.94
CA ILE A 73 -7.14 -4.49 2.02
C ILE A 73 -7.72 -5.46 3.05
N LYS A 74 -7.25 -6.72 3.06
CA LYS A 74 -7.73 -7.75 4.00
C LYS A 74 -7.34 -7.45 5.45
N VAL A 75 -6.29 -6.66 5.66
CA VAL A 75 -5.87 -6.20 6.99
C VAL A 75 -6.69 -4.98 7.41
N LEU A 76 -6.92 -4.04 6.50
CA LEU A 76 -7.72 -2.83 6.74
C LEU A 76 -9.23 -3.10 6.89
N ASP A 77 -9.76 -4.21 6.35
CA ASP A 77 -11.14 -4.64 6.55
C ASP A 77 -11.39 -5.24 7.95
N GLN A 78 -10.36 -5.34 8.80
CA GLN A 78 -10.47 -5.92 10.13
C GLN A 78 -10.98 -4.89 11.14
N ALA A 79 -11.81 -5.35 12.09
CA ALA A 79 -12.38 -4.49 13.13
C ALA A 79 -11.32 -3.93 14.09
N ASP A 80 -10.20 -4.63 14.27
CA ASP A 80 -9.07 -4.22 15.12
C ASP A 80 -7.79 -4.22 14.30
N VAL A 81 -7.65 -3.20 13.44
CA VAL A 81 -6.49 -3.07 12.58
C VAL A 81 -5.27 -2.62 13.40
N ASP A 82 -4.17 -3.32 13.21
CA ASP A 82 -2.89 -2.94 13.79
C ASP A 82 -2.43 -1.58 13.22
N GLN A 83 -2.39 -0.57 14.09
CA GLN A 83 -2.01 0.80 13.73
C GLN A 83 -0.57 0.89 13.20
N ASP A 84 0.32 -0.02 13.58
CA ASP A 84 1.68 -0.03 13.04
C ASP A 84 1.70 -0.48 11.57
N VAL A 85 0.76 -1.32 11.13
CA VAL A 85 0.62 -1.68 9.72
C VAL A 85 0.17 -0.46 8.92
N VAL A 86 -0.86 0.25 9.39
CA VAL A 86 -1.38 1.47 8.76
C VAL A 86 -0.28 2.52 8.67
N ARG A 87 0.45 2.75 9.76
CA ARG A 87 1.60 3.66 9.80
C ARG A 87 2.66 3.27 8.78
N ARG A 88 3.02 1.99 8.67
CA ARG A 88 4.08 1.55 7.75
C ARG A 88 3.67 1.70 6.29
N LEU A 89 2.42 1.39 5.96
CA LEU A 89 1.88 1.65 4.62
C LEU A 89 1.84 3.15 4.31
N ARG A 90 1.51 3.99 5.29
CA ARG A 90 1.52 5.45 5.12
C ARG A 90 2.91 6.00 4.84
N LEU A 91 3.93 5.53 5.55
CA LEU A 91 5.32 5.88 5.26
C LEU A 91 5.74 5.48 3.84
N LEU A 92 5.33 4.30 3.37
CA LEU A 92 5.58 3.88 1.99
C LEU A 92 4.93 4.82 0.98
N ILE A 93 3.64 5.13 1.16
CA ILE A 93 2.88 6.02 0.27
C ILE A 93 3.48 7.44 0.29
N ASP A 94 3.73 8.00 1.47
CA ASP A 94 4.30 9.35 1.61
C ASP A 94 5.69 9.45 0.95
N ALA A 95 6.51 8.39 1.02
CA ALA A 95 7.83 8.38 0.39
C ALA A 95 7.77 8.42 -1.15
N ILE A 96 6.77 7.76 -1.74
CA ILE A 96 6.57 7.76 -3.20
C ILE A 96 5.78 8.98 -3.70
N THR A 97 5.12 9.70 -2.80
CA THR A 97 4.40 10.96 -3.07
C THR A 97 4.90 12.14 -2.21
N PRO A 98 6.18 12.51 -2.29
CA PRO A 98 6.76 13.52 -1.41
C PRO A 98 6.29 14.96 -1.68
N ASP A 99 5.61 15.20 -2.81
CA ASP A 99 5.15 16.53 -3.28
C ASP A 99 3.70 16.87 -2.87
N LEU A 100 3.13 16.14 -1.91
CA LEU A 100 1.77 16.35 -1.37
C LEU A 100 1.72 17.12 -0.04
#